data_AF-A0A496W9W6-F1
#
_entry.id   AF-A0A496W9W6-F1
#
_cell.length_a   1.000
_cell.length_b   1.000
_cell.length_c   1.000
_cell.angle_alpha   90.00
_cell.angle_beta   90.00
_cell.angle_gamma   90.00
#
_symmetry.space_group_name_H-M   'P 1'
#
loop_
_entity.id
_entity.type
_entity.pdbx_description
1 polymer ?
#
loop_
_entity_poly.entity_id
_entity_poly.type
_entity_poly.pdbx_seq_one_letter_code
_entity_poly.pdbx_strand_id
1 'polypeptide(L)'
;MGVADLLDANFPTHNNWEGNRSGWTATILLTHILSQADHRLNRVQDWAAKHIQTISAITGLTIRALDFSDDRLAAILRYLNQDESWQKYEQDQGKYLIRAYNRYFRLFFSSQSNS
;
A
#
# COMPACT_ATOMS: atom_id res chain seq x y z
N MET A 1 2.41 -4.02 -7.64
CA MET A 1 1.42 -2.94 -7.86
C MET A 1 1.87 -1.60 -7.25
N GLY A 2 2.98 -1.52 -6.50
CA GLY A 2 3.56 -0.23 -6.10
C GLY A 2 2.63 0.68 -5.27
N VAL A 3 1.61 0.10 -4.61
CA VAL A 3 0.55 0.85 -3.93
C VAL A 3 1.13 1.74 -2.84
N ALA A 4 2.01 1.20 -1.98
CA ALA A 4 2.66 1.97 -0.92
C ALA A 4 3.46 3.16 -1.48
N ASP A 5 4.30 2.94 -2.49
CA ASP A 5 5.13 3.99 -3.08
C ASP A 5 4.28 5.07 -3.79
N LEU A 6 3.21 4.67 -4.46
CA LEU A 6 2.32 5.59 -5.15
C LEU A 6 1.44 6.37 -4.17
N LEU A 7 1.06 5.78 -3.04
CA LEU A 7 0.41 6.52 -1.95
C LEU A 7 1.37 7.55 -1.34
N ASP A 8 2.59 7.14 -0.99
CA ASP A 8 3.61 8.07 -0.45
C ASP A 8 3.93 9.21 -1.43
N ALA A 9 3.90 8.97 -2.75
CA ALA A 9 4.19 9.98 -3.77
C ALA A 9 3.03 10.96 -4.02
N ASN A 10 1.78 10.52 -3.88
CA ASN A 10 0.61 11.33 -4.19
C ASN A 10 -0.01 12.00 -2.97
N PHE A 11 0.29 11.49 -1.78
CA PHE A 11 -0.13 12.06 -0.51
C PHE A 11 1.14 12.51 0.25
N PRO A 12 1.59 13.77 0.09
CA PRO A 12 2.77 14.30 0.77
C PRO A 12 2.50 14.58 2.24
N THR A 13 3.21 13.88 3.13
CA THR A 13 3.08 14.07 4.59
C THR A 13 3.61 15.44 5.00
N HIS A 14 2.79 16.25 5.65
CA HIS A 14 3.25 17.49 6.29
C HIS A 14 4.06 17.15 7.55
N ASN A 15 5.05 18.00 7.89
CA ASN A 15 6.15 17.85 8.87
C ASN A 15 5.89 17.20 10.26
N ASN A 16 4.66 16.81 10.62
CA ASN A 16 4.35 16.12 11.88
C ASN A 16 4.27 14.58 11.77
N TRP A 17 4.45 14.00 10.58
CA TRP A 17 4.40 12.54 10.35
C TRP A 17 5.80 11.94 10.08
N GLU A 18 6.85 12.55 10.62
CA GLU A 18 8.20 12.01 10.56
C GLU A 18 8.26 10.63 11.25
N GLY A 19 8.43 9.58 10.45
CA GLY A 19 8.89 8.30 10.97
C GLY A 19 8.25 7.04 10.40
N ASN A 20 7.21 7.12 9.56
CA ASN A 20 6.72 5.90 8.92
C ASN A 20 6.01 6.20 7.60
N ARG A 21 6.40 5.47 6.55
CA ARG A 21 5.77 5.50 5.23
C ARG A 21 4.28 5.17 5.36
N SER A 22 3.42 6.19 5.27
CA SER A 22 1.97 6.06 5.47
C SER A 22 1.35 5.12 4.44
N GLY A 23 1.92 5.06 3.24
CA GLY A 23 1.53 4.15 2.18
C GLY A 23 1.65 2.67 2.55
N TRP A 24 2.68 2.27 3.30
CA TRP A 24 2.80 0.88 3.78
C TRP A 24 1.77 0.55 4.85
N THR A 25 1.46 1.50 5.74
CA THR A 25 0.44 1.29 6.75
C THR A 25 -0.95 1.11 6.10
N ALA A 26 -1.27 1.92 5.09
CA ALA A 26 -2.48 1.77 4.29
C ALA A 26 -2.50 0.46 3.48
N THR A 27 -1.37 0.06 2.91
CA THR A 27 -1.25 -1.21 2.16
C THR A 27 -1.48 -2.41 3.07
N ILE A 28 -0.99 -2.37 4.31
CA ILE A 28 -1.19 -3.44 5.29
C ILE A 28 -2.64 -3.45 5.79
N LEU A 29 -3.29 -2.30 5.98
CA LEU A 29 -4.73 -2.23 6.25
C LEU A 29 -5.53 -2.88 5.11
N LEU A 30 -5.21 -2.58 3.86
CA LEU A 30 -5.87 -3.20 2.70
C LEU A 30 -5.63 -4.72 2.68
N THR A 31 -4.42 -5.16 3.02
CA THR A 31 -4.09 -6.60 3.12
C THR A 31 -4.90 -7.28 4.21
N HIS A 32 -5.09 -6.64 5.36
CA HIS A 32 -5.98 -7.12 6.42
C HIS A 32 -7.41 -7.28 5.90
N ILE A 33 -7.97 -6.24 5.27
CA ILE A 33 -9.34 -6.26 4.72
C ILE A 33 -9.52 -7.41 3.74
N LEU A 34 -8.58 -7.59 2.81
CA LEU A 34 -8.66 -8.66 1.81
C LEU A 34 -8.49 -10.06 2.42
N SER A 35 -7.65 -10.19 3.47
CA SER A 35 -7.39 -11.50 4.10
C SER A 35 -8.46 -11.92 5.10
N GLN A 36 -9.07 -10.98 5.82
CA GLN A 36 -10.04 -11.24 6.89
C GLN A 36 -11.48 -10.95 6.47
N ALA A 37 -11.69 -10.30 5.32
CA ALA A 37 -12.98 -9.72 4.93
C ALA A 37 -13.58 -8.79 6.01
N ASP A 38 -12.71 -8.15 6.82
CA ASP A 38 -13.09 -7.28 7.92
C ASP A 38 -12.38 -5.91 7.78
N HIS A 39 -13.16 -4.83 7.84
CA HIS A 39 -12.69 -3.46 7.70
C HIS A 39 -12.54 -2.73 9.04
N ARG A 40 -12.83 -3.40 10.16
CA ARG A 40 -12.78 -2.81 11.50
C ARG A 40 -11.33 -2.54 11.91
N LEU A 41 -10.99 -1.26 12.09
CA LEU A 41 -9.64 -0.83 12.46
C LEU A 41 -9.15 -1.44 13.77
N ASN A 42 -10.04 -1.62 14.75
CA ASN A 42 -9.70 -2.18 16.06
C ASN A 42 -9.31 -3.66 16.05
N ARG A 43 -9.37 -4.35 14.89
CA ARG A 43 -8.90 -5.72 14.70
C ARG A 43 -7.52 -5.81 14.06
N VAL A 44 -7.05 -4.72 13.45
CA VAL A 44 -5.87 -4.70 12.60
C VAL A 44 -4.60 -4.85 13.43
N GLN A 45 -4.51 -4.20 14.60
CA GLN A 45 -3.37 -4.34 15.52
C GLN A 45 -3.15 -5.79 15.95
N ASP A 46 -4.20 -6.47 16.43
CA ASP A 46 -4.12 -7.87 16.87
C ASP A 46 -3.76 -8.81 15.71
N TRP A 47 -4.29 -8.53 14.52
CA TRP A 47 -3.94 -9.26 13.32
C TRP A 47 -2.48 -9.04 12.92
N ALA A 48 -2.01 -7.79 12.94
CA ALA A 48 -0.63 -7.43 12.61
C ALA A 48 0.35 -8.05 13.60
N ALA A 49 0.01 -8.10 14.89
CA ALA A 49 0.83 -8.76 15.92
C ALA A 49 1.06 -10.25 15.60
N LYS A 50 0.04 -10.96 15.11
CA LYS A 50 0.14 -12.38 14.72
C LYS A 50 0.96 -12.61 13.45
N HIS A 51 1.06 -11.59 12.58
CA HIS A 51 1.71 -11.70 11.26
C HIS A 51 2.96 -10.83 11.14
N ILE A 52 3.48 -10.30 12.25
CA ILE A 52 4.50 -9.25 12.23
C ILE A 52 5.79 -9.69 11.54
N GLN A 53 6.22 -10.92 11.80
CA GLN A 53 7.40 -11.51 11.17
C GLN A 53 7.24 -11.64 9.65
N THR A 54 6.09 -12.13 9.20
CA THR A 54 5.76 -12.27 7.78
C THR A 54 5.71 -10.92 7.07
N ILE A 55 5.02 -9.95 7.67
CA ILE A 55 4.90 -8.61 7.10
C ILE A 55 6.28 -7.95 7.04
N SER A 56 7.08 -8.02 8.11
CA SER A 56 8.46 -7.51 8.11
C SER A 56 9.34 -8.17 7.05
N ALA A 57 9.25 -9.49 6.88
CA ALA A 57 10.04 -10.22 5.89
C ALA A 57 9.68 -9.83 4.45
N ILE A 58 8.39 -9.66 4.15
CA ILE A 58 7.92 -9.33 2.79
C ILE A 58 8.17 -7.85 2.46
N THR A 59 8.00 -6.96 3.43
CA THR A 59 8.12 -5.51 3.22
C THR A 59 9.56 -4.99 3.40
N GLY A 60 10.41 -5.75 4.11
CA GLY A 60 11.73 -5.29 4.53
C GLY A 60 11.70 -4.21 5.62
N LEU A 61 10.52 -3.93 6.20
CA LEU A 61 10.33 -2.88 7.19
C LEU A 61 10.42 -3.42 8.62
N THR A 62 11.00 -2.60 9.50
CA THR A 62 10.87 -2.81 10.94
C THR A 62 9.55 -2.20 11.40
N ILE A 63 8.56 -3.05 11.67
CA ILE A 63 7.22 -2.64 12.07
C ILE A 63 6.88 -3.18 13.47
N ARG A 64 6.01 -2.46 14.18
CA ARG A 64 5.45 -2.86 15.48
C ARG A 64 3.94 -2.97 15.35
N ALA A 65 3.30 -3.82 16.15
CA ALA A 65 1.84 -3.93 16.15
C ALA A 65 1.16 -2.58 16.44
N LEU A 66 1.75 -1.76 17.32
CA LEU A 66 1.27 -0.41 17.65
C LEU A 66 1.26 0.55 16.46
N ASP A 67 2.06 0.29 15.42
CA ASP A 67 2.00 1.06 14.18
C ASP A 67 0.66 0.83 13.45
N PHE A 68 -0.16 -0.13 13.89
CA PHE A 68 -1.50 -0.42 13.37
C PHE A 68 -2.60 -0.24 14.43
N SER A 69 -2.37 0.63 15.42
CA SER A 69 -3.44 1.03 16.34
C SER A 69 -4.59 1.69 15.57
N ASP A 70 -5.78 1.55 16.12
CA ASP A 70 -7.00 2.14 15.55
C ASP A 70 -6.88 3.66 15.40
N ASP A 71 -6.33 4.37 16.39
CA ASP A 71 -6.07 5.81 16.33
C ASP A 71 -5.18 6.20 15.14
N ARG A 72 -4.11 5.41 14.92
CA ARG A 72 -3.14 5.66 13.84
C ARG A 72 -3.75 5.36 12.48
N LEU A 73 -4.51 4.28 12.38
CA LEU A 73 -5.24 3.92 11.16
C LEU A 73 -6.32 4.94 10.82
N ALA A 74 -7.07 5.42 11.83
CA ALA A 74 -8.06 6.46 11.64
C ALA A 74 -7.41 7.78 11.18
N ALA A 75 -6.24 8.10 11.73
CA ALA A 75 -5.48 9.26 11.30
C ALA A 75 -4.98 9.13 9.85
N ILE A 76 -4.54 7.95 9.42
CA ILE A 76 -4.21 7.67 8.01
C ILE A 76 -5.43 7.78 7.11
N LEU A 77 -6.59 7.24 7.50
CA LEU A 77 -7.80 7.36 6.66
C LEU A 77 -8.25 8.82 6.50
N ARG A 78 -8.18 9.63 7.57
CA ARG A 78 -8.42 11.08 7.48
C ARG A 78 -7.43 11.76 6.54
N TYR A 79 -6.17 11.34 6.61
CA TYR A 79 -5.12 11.87 5.75
C TYR A 79 -5.32 11.50 4.27
N LEU A 80 -5.77 10.28 3.99
CA LEU A 80 -6.12 9.83 2.65
C LEU A 80 -7.43 10.44 2.12
N ASN A 81 -8.23 11.11 2.94
CA ASN A 81 -9.51 11.70 2.52
C ASN A 81 -9.31 13.05 1.80
N GLN A 82 -8.51 13.05 0.73
CA GLN A 82 -8.19 14.22 -0.11
C GLN A 82 -8.45 13.88 -1.58
N ASP A 83 -9.57 14.36 -2.13
CA ASP A 83 -10.05 13.97 -3.47
C ASP A 83 -9.05 14.32 -4.59
N GLU A 84 -8.40 15.48 -4.52
CA GLU A 84 -7.41 15.90 -5.53
C GLU A 84 -6.20 14.96 -5.60
N SER A 85 -5.75 14.48 -4.44
CA SER A 85 -4.64 13.52 -4.32
C SER A 85 -5.01 12.16 -4.91
N TRP A 86 -6.27 11.75 -4.79
CA TRP A 86 -6.78 10.52 -5.42
C TRP A 86 -6.79 10.60 -6.94
N GLN A 87 -7.22 11.72 -7.53
CA GLN A 87 -7.21 11.87 -8.98
C GLN A 87 -5.80 11.72 -9.55
N LYS A 88 -4.79 12.28 -8.88
CA LYS A 88 -3.39 12.14 -9.26
C LYS A 88 -2.89 10.70 -9.08
N TYR A 89 -3.22 10.08 -7.95
CA TYR A 89 -2.90 8.68 -7.66
C TYR A 89 -3.47 7.73 -8.72
N GLU A 90 -4.74 7.87 -9.10
CA GLU A 90 -5.40 7.04 -10.11
C GLU A 90 -4.74 7.16 -11.48
N GLN A 91 -4.37 8.39 -11.89
CA GLN A 91 -3.64 8.59 -13.14
C GLN A 91 -2.27 7.88 -13.13
N ASP A 92 -1.54 7.97 -12.03
CA ASP A 92 -0.21 7.37 -11.94
C ASP A 92 -0.27 5.84 -11.79
N GLN A 93 -1.25 5.31 -11.07
CA GLN A 93 -1.58 3.87 -11.05
C GLN A 93 -1.97 3.36 -12.43
N GLY A 94 -2.82 4.09 -13.16
CA GLY A 94 -3.22 3.75 -14.53
C GLY A 94 -2.02 3.68 -15.48
N LYS A 95 -1.14 4.68 -15.45
CA LYS A 95 0.12 4.66 -16.22
C LYS A 95 1.00 3.47 -15.85
N TYR A 96 1.13 3.16 -14.55
CA TYR A 96 1.90 2.00 -14.08
C TYR A 96 1.33 0.69 -14.63
N LEU A 97 0.01 0.48 -14.54
CA LEU A 97 -0.67 -0.71 -15.06
C LEU A 97 -0.47 -0.86 -16.57
N ILE A 98 -0.73 0.20 -17.35
CA ILE A 98 -0.55 0.18 -18.82
C ILE A 98 0.89 -0.19 -19.17
N ARG A 99 1.89 0.39 -18.50
CA ARG A 99 3.31 0.07 -18.73
C ARG A 99 3.64 -1.38 -18.38
N ALA A 100 3.11 -1.90 -17.27
CA ALA A 100 3.33 -3.28 -16.86
C ALA A 100 2.75 -4.27 -17.89
N TYR A 101 1.53 -4.04 -18.36
CA TYR A 101 0.89 -4.87 -19.38
C TYR A 101 1.60 -4.77 -20.73
N ASN A 102 2.01 -3.58 -21.16
CA ASN A 102 2.80 -3.42 -22.38
C ASN A 102 4.12 -4.18 -22.32
N ARG A 103 4.77 -4.22 -21.15
CA ARG A 103 5.99 -5.01 -20.93
C ARG A 103 5.71 -6.51 -21.01
N TYR A 104 4.66 -6.97 -20.35
CA TYR A 104 4.24 -8.37 -20.41
C TYR A 104 3.94 -8.80 -21.85
N PHE A 105 3.16 -7.99 -22.57
CA PHE A 105 2.84 -8.22 -23.99
C PHE A 105 4.12 -8.33 -24.82
N ARG A 106 5.04 -7.36 -24.73
CA ARG A 106 6.30 -7.38 -25.49
C ARG A 106 7.13 -8.63 -25.21
N LEU A 107 7.31 -9.01 -23.94
CA LEU A 107 8.09 -10.19 -23.56
C LEU A 107 7.45 -11.49 -24.06
N PHE A 108 6.13 -11.59 -24.01
CA PHE A 108 5.38 -12.76 -24.50
C PHE A 108 5.53 -12.96 -26.01
N PHE A 109 5.51 -11.88 -26.81
CA PHE A 109 5.70 -12.02 -28.27
C PHE A 109 7.17 -12.22 -28.67
N SER A 110 8.12 -11.64 -27.94
CA SER A 110 9.55 -11.86 -28.20
C SER A 110 10.02 -13.29 -27.88
N SER A 111 9.34 -14.03 -27.00
CA SER A 111 9.65 -15.44 -26.74
C SER A 111 9.08 -16.39 -27.80
N GLN A 112 7.96 -16.03 -28.43
CA GLN A 112 7.32 -16.81 -29.50
C GLN A 112 8.02 -16.63 -30.86
N SER A 113 8.66 -15.49 -31.11
CA SER A 113 9.40 -15.23 -32.36
C SER A 113 10.81 -15.86 -32.42
N ASN A 114 11.29 -16.42 -31.30
CA ASN A 114 12.61 -17.06 -31.17
C ASN A 114 12.51 -18.61 -31.04
N SER A 115 11.32 -19.19 -31.32
CA SER A 115 11.07 -20.63 -31.41
C SER A 115 10.76 -21.01 -32.85
#